data_AF-C9SBM1-F1
#
_entry.id   AF-C9SBM1-F1
#
_cell.length_a   1.000
_cell.length_b   1.000
_cell.length_c   1.000
_cell.angle_alpha   90.00
_cell.angle_beta   90.00
_cell.angle_gamma   90.00
#
_symmetry.space_group_name_H-M   'P 1'
#
loop_
_entity.id
_entity.type
_entity.pdbx_description
1 polymer ?
#
loop_
_entity_poly.entity_id
_entity_poly.type
_entity_poly.pdbx_seq_one_letter_code
_entity_poly.pdbx_strand_id
1 'polypeptide(L)'
;MKFLLPVVLAGGAIAQSGPWGQCGGSGYSGPTTCVAGYTCTFSNQWYSQCLPGAAPPPAATTTRAATTTRAATTTVAPPPANGKVGIIGEFARGANTQCRDSVRGLLTFLEANADVWQGYLWWAAGPWWDTYMYSFEPPSGTGYQYYNALLKEFIP
;
A
#
# COMPACT_ATOMS: atom_id res chain seq x y z
N MET A 1 -19.75 -18.54 -65.87
CA MET A 1 -20.24 -17.78 -64.69
C MET A 1 -19.85 -18.55 -63.44
N LYS A 2 -18.80 -18.10 -62.73
CA LYS A 2 -18.35 -18.70 -61.48
C LYS A 2 -18.05 -17.51 -60.55
N PHE A 3 -19.00 -17.21 -59.67
CA PHE A 3 -18.89 -16.15 -58.67
C PHE A 3 -17.82 -16.55 -57.65
N LEU A 4 -16.74 -15.79 -57.56
CA LEU A 4 -15.84 -15.83 -56.42
C LEU A 4 -16.29 -14.72 -55.45
N LEU A 5 -16.98 -15.14 -54.38
CA LEU A 5 -17.24 -14.31 -53.20
C LEU A 5 -15.94 -14.21 -52.38
N PRO A 6 -15.47 -13.01 -52.00
CA PRO A 6 -14.38 -12.91 -51.04
C PRO A 6 -14.92 -13.30 -49.66
N VAL A 7 -14.32 -14.33 -49.06
CA VAL A 7 -14.49 -14.62 -47.63
C VAL A 7 -13.77 -13.52 -46.86
N VAL A 8 -14.54 -12.61 -46.27
CA VAL A 8 -14.02 -11.64 -45.31
C VAL A 8 -13.90 -12.35 -43.97
N LEU A 9 -12.67 -12.69 -43.55
CA LEU A 9 -12.39 -13.03 -42.16
C LEU A 9 -12.52 -11.75 -41.33
N ALA A 10 -13.65 -11.60 -40.62
CA ALA A 10 -13.76 -10.63 -39.54
C ALA A 10 -12.88 -11.10 -38.37
N GLY A 11 -11.68 -10.55 -38.26
CA GLY A 11 -10.87 -10.69 -37.05
C GLY A 11 -11.63 -10.04 -35.89
N GLY A 12 -12.05 -10.84 -34.92
CA GLY A 12 -12.73 -10.36 -33.72
C GLY A 12 -11.82 -9.41 -32.94
N ALA A 13 -12.26 -8.18 -32.77
CA ALA A 13 -11.64 -7.28 -31.80
C ALA A 13 -11.74 -7.93 -30.42
N ILE A 14 -10.60 -8.25 -29.80
CA ILE A 14 -10.56 -8.71 -28.42
C ILE A 14 -10.89 -7.47 -27.57
N ALA A 15 -12.17 -7.27 -27.25
CA ALA A 15 -12.65 -6.12 -26.48
C ALA A 15 -11.93 -6.07 -25.13
N GLN A 16 -11.39 -4.93 -24.73
CA GLN A 16 -10.66 -4.81 -23.45
C GLN A 16 -11.49 -5.31 -22.26
N SER A 17 -10.85 -5.96 -21.29
CA SER A 17 -11.49 -6.36 -20.05
C SER A 17 -11.89 -5.12 -19.24
N GLY A 18 -13.16 -5.09 -18.84
CA GLY A 18 -13.72 -4.00 -18.07
C GLY A 18 -13.07 -3.86 -16.69
N PRO A 19 -13.42 -2.79 -15.95
CA PRO A 19 -13.00 -2.60 -14.57
C PRO A 19 -13.26 -3.86 -13.73
N TRP A 20 -12.27 -4.31 -12.96
CA TRP A 20 -12.36 -5.50 -12.11
C TRP A 20 -12.59 -6.83 -12.85
N GLY A 21 -12.54 -6.83 -14.18
CA GLY A 21 -12.64 -8.02 -15.01
C GLY A 21 -11.37 -8.88 -14.97
N GLN A 22 -11.51 -10.17 -15.29
CA GLN A 22 -10.35 -11.04 -15.51
C GLN A 22 -9.60 -10.57 -16.77
N CYS A 23 -8.28 -10.54 -16.69
CA CYS A 23 -7.39 -10.12 -17.77
C CYS A 23 -6.22 -11.08 -17.99
N GLY A 24 -6.24 -12.25 -17.35
CA GLY A 24 -5.19 -13.24 -17.48
C GLY A 24 -5.41 -14.43 -16.55
N GLY A 25 -4.57 -15.44 -16.73
CA GLY A 25 -4.65 -16.71 -16.04
C GLY A 25 -4.48 -17.89 -16.99
N SER A 26 -3.97 -18.99 -16.46
CA SER A 26 -3.81 -20.23 -17.23
C SER A 26 -5.17 -20.72 -17.75
N GLY A 27 -5.27 -20.97 -19.05
CA GLY A 27 -6.52 -21.36 -19.71
C GLY A 27 -7.50 -20.23 -20.02
N TYR A 28 -7.18 -18.97 -19.69
CA TYR A 28 -8.02 -17.82 -20.03
C TYR A 28 -7.89 -17.46 -21.51
N SER A 29 -8.99 -17.52 -22.26
CA SER A 29 -9.07 -17.19 -23.69
C SER A 29 -9.67 -15.80 -23.97
N GLY A 30 -9.94 -15.03 -22.91
CA GLY A 30 -10.55 -13.72 -23.00
C GLY A 30 -9.54 -12.56 -23.14
N PRO A 31 -10.01 -11.32 -22.96
CA PRO A 31 -9.20 -10.13 -23.14
C PRO A 31 -8.06 -9.96 -22.14
N THR A 32 -6.83 -9.90 -22.64
CA THR A 32 -5.62 -9.74 -21.80
C THR A 32 -5.26 -8.28 -21.50
N THR A 33 -6.01 -7.33 -22.06
CA THR A 33 -5.78 -5.90 -21.88
C THR A 33 -6.98 -5.26 -21.19
N CYS A 34 -6.71 -4.46 -20.17
CA CYS A 34 -7.76 -3.74 -19.44
C CYS A 34 -8.17 -2.44 -20.16
N VAL A 35 -9.38 -1.98 -19.89
CA VAL A 35 -9.85 -0.65 -20.32
C VAL A 35 -8.94 0.46 -19.79
N ALA A 36 -8.96 1.62 -20.45
CA ALA A 36 -8.16 2.77 -20.06
C ALA A 36 -8.32 3.13 -18.57
N GLY A 37 -7.21 3.39 -17.88
CA GLY A 37 -7.18 3.65 -16.43
C GLY A 37 -7.10 2.40 -15.56
N TYR A 38 -7.11 1.20 -16.15
CA TYR A 38 -6.96 -0.07 -15.45
C TYR A 38 -5.74 -0.83 -15.96
N THR A 39 -5.07 -1.54 -15.05
CA THR A 39 -3.89 -2.36 -15.31
C THR A 39 -4.19 -3.80 -14.93
N CYS A 40 -3.74 -4.74 -15.75
CA CYS A 40 -3.91 -6.16 -15.46
C CYS A 40 -2.92 -6.57 -14.38
N THR A 41 -3.42 -6.75 -13.15
CA THR A 41 -2.62 -7.12 -12.00
C THR A 41 -2.72 -8.62 -11.77
N PHE A 42 -1.56 -9.28 -11.70
CA PHE A 42 -1.47 -10.69 -11.38
C PHE A 42 -1.99 -10.97 -9.96
N SER A 43 -2.88 -11.95 -9.82
CA SER A 43 -3.35 -12.42 -8.50
C SER A 43 -2.84 -13.83 -8.22
N ASN A 44 -3.02 -14.76 -9.16
CA ASN A 44 -2.49 -16.12 -9.08
C ASN A 44 -2.36 -16.76 -10.48
N GLN A 45 -1.87 -17.99 -10.54
CA GLN A 45 -1.58 -18.68 -11.81
C GLN A 45 -2.81 -18.85 -12.73
N TRP A 46 -4.02 -18.86 -12.18
CA TRP A 46 -5.29 -19.04 -12.90
C TRP A 46 -6.05 -17.73 -13.09
N TYR A 47 -5.61 -16.63 -12.46
CA TYR A 47 -6.39 -15.40 -12.40
C TYR A 47 -5.53 -14.13 -12.30
N SER A 48 -5.80 -13.16 -13.17
CA SER A 48 -5.30 -11.79 -13.10
C SER A 48 -6.48 -10.83 -13.30
N GLN A 49 -6.48 -9.68 -12.62
CA GLN A 49 -7.63 -8.76 -12.58
C GLN A 49 -7.25 -7.34 -13.00
N CYS A 50 -8.16 -6.69 -13.74
CA CYS A 50 -8.07 -5.28 -14.04
C CYS A 50 -8.31 -4.42 -12.80
N LEU A 51 -7.24 -3.87 -12.24
CA LEU A 51 -7.28 -2.95 -11.11
C LEU A 51 -6.98 -1.53 -11.58
N PRO A 52 -7.49 -0.48 -10.91
CA PRO A 52 -7.15 0.90 -11.25
C PRO A 52 -5.63 1.10 -11.21
N GLY A 53 -5.03 1.40 -12.36
CA GLY A 53 -3.62 1.74 -12.49
C GLY A 53 -3.49 3.25 -12.59
N ALA A 54 -2.59 3.85 -11.82
CA ALA A 54 -2.26 5.27 -11.98
C ALA A 54 -1.88 5.51 -13.46
N ALA A 55 -2.61 6.41 -14.12
CA ALA A 55 -2.34 6.77 -15.51
C ALA A 55 -0.85 7.10 -15.69
N PRO A 56 -0.22 6.72 -16.82
CA PRO A 56 1.14 7.16 -17.09
C PRO A 56 1.16 8.70 -17.07
N PRO A 57 2.10 9.33 -16.34
CA PRO A 57 2.16 10.78 -16.27
C PRO A 57 2.40 11.35 -17.67
N PRO A 58 1.76 12.48 -18.05
CA PRO A 58 2.18 13.22 -19.24
C PRO A 58 3.65 13.61 -19.10
N ALA A 59 4.38 13.60 -20.22
CA ALA A 59 5.80 13.91 -20.29
C ALA A 59 6.14 15.19 -19.52
N ALA A 60 7.08 15.07 -18.58
CA ALA A 60 7.46 16.11 -17.63
C ALA A 60 8.12 17.30 -18.35
N THR A 61 7.50 18.48 -18.26
CA THR A 61 8.26 19.74 -18.34
C THR A 61 8.75 20.04 -16.93
N THR A 62 10.07 20.04 -16.77
CA THR A 62 10.76 20.34 -15.51
C THR A 62 10.42 21.75 -15.05
N THR A 63 9.42 21.88 -14.19
CA THR A 63 9.31 23.04 -13.31
C THR A 63 9.40 22.50 -11.89
N ARG A 64 10.52 22.81 -11.24
CA ARG A 64 10.81 22.47 -9.85
C ARG A 64 9.77 23.13 -8.95
N ALA A 65 8.67 22.42 -8.70
CA ALA A 65 7.76 22.73 -7.62
C ALA A 65 8.43 22.32 -6.31
N ALA A 66 8.49 23.26 -5.37
CA ALA A 66 8.95 22.99 -4.03
C ALA A 66 8.12 21.85 -3.44
N THR A 67 8.79 20.77 -3.06
CA THR A 67 8.22 19.71 -2.25
C THR A 67 7.82 20.30 -0.91
N THR A 68 6.58 20.77 -0.78
CA THR A 68 5.92 20.71 0.53
C THR A 68 5.81 19.23 0.84
N THR A 69 6.74 18.75 1.65
CA THR A 69 6.63 17.49 2.37
C THR A 69 5.31 17.58 3.13
N ARG A 70 4.25 17.03 2.56
CA ARG A 70 3.05 16.73 3.33
C ARG A 70 3.51 15.66 4.29
N ALA A 71 3.83 16.09 5.50
CA ALA A 71 4.03 15.20 6.62
C ALA A 71 2.92 14.15 6.53
N ALA A 72 3.32 12.89 6.61
CA ALA A 72 2.37 11.83 6.91
C ALA A 72 1.86 12.14 8.31
N THR A 73 0.84 13.00 8.39
CA THR A 73 0.04 13.18 9.60
C THR A 73 -0.64 11.83 9.78
N THR A 74 -0.02 10.97 10.57
CA THR A 74 -0.75 9.89 11.22
C THR A 74 -1.80 10.62 12.05
N THR A 75 -3.04 10.67 11.56
CA THR A 75 -4.14 11.33 12.26
C THR A 75 -4.50 10.49 13.49
N VAL A 76 -3.65 10.53 14.51
CA VAL A 76 -4.12 10.34 15.87
C VAL A 76 -4.89 11.61 16.17
N ALA A 77 -6.21 11.50 16.27
CA ALA A 77 -7.01 12.63 16.68
C ALA A 77 -6.46 13.16 18.02
N PRO A 78 -6.55 14.47 18.28
CA PRO A 78 -6.41 14.95 19.65
C PRO A 78 -7.31 14.09 20.55
N PRO A 79 -6.92 13.89 21.82
CA PRO A 79 -7.71 13.09 22.74
C PRO A 79 -9.18 13.49 22.70
N PRO A 80 -10.11 12.55 22.96
CA PRO A 80 -11.51 12.92 23.10
C PRO A 80 -11.59 14.05 24.12
N ALA A 81 -12.23 15.17 23.79
CA ALA A 81 -12.42 16.34 24.66
C ALA A 81 -13.20 16.03 25.97
N ASN A 82 -13.42 14.76 26.26
CA ASN A 82 -14.24 14.19 27.32
C ASN A 82 -13.42 13.83 28.58
N GLY A 83 -12.21 14.40 28.72
CA GLY A 83 -11.33 14.16 29.87
C GLY A 83 -10.89 12.70 30.00
N LYS A 84 -10.70 12.01 28.87
CA LYS A 84 -10.26 10.62 28.83
C LYS A 84 -8.81 10.52 28.42
N VAL A 85 -8.18 9.47 28.91
CA VAL A 85 -6.81 9.11 28.62
C VAL A 85 -6.81 7.87 27.72
N GLY A 86 -5.94 7.83 26.72
CA GLY A 86 -5.84 6.77 25.73
C GLY A 86 -4.46 6.09 25.72
N ILE A 87 -4.42 4.91 25.13
CA ILE A 87 -3.19 4.20 24.76
C ILE A 87 -3.35 3.72 23.31
N ILE A 88 -2.29 3.83 22.50
CA ILE A 88 -2.27 3.22 21.18
C ILE A 88 -1.96 1.73 21.35
N GLY A 89 -3.01 0.92 21.44
CA GLY A 89 -2.89 -0.51 21.71
C GLY A 89 -2.17 -1.29 20.62
N GLU A 90 -2.17 -0.80 19.38
CA GLU A 90 -1.46 -1.42 18.26
C GLU A 90 -1.03 -0.35 17.25
N PHE A 91 0.23 -0.37 16.85
CA PHE A 91 0.71 0.30 15.65
C PHE A 91 1.86 -0.46 15.01
N ALA A 92 1.98 -0.34 13.69
CA ALA A 92 3.11 -0.84 12.93
C ALA A 92 3.26 -0.06 11.62
N ARG A 93 4.45 -0.12 11.02
CA ARG A 93 4.73 0.40 9.68
C ARG A 93 5.78 -0.47 9.00
N GLY A 94 5.78 -0.47 7.66
CA GLY A 94 6.74 -1.25 6.86
C GLY A 94 8.17 -0.70 6.96
N ALA A 95 9.17 -1.56 6.81
CA ALA A 95 10.58 -1.19 6.94
C ALA A 95 11.10 -0.37 5.73
N ASN A 96 10.78 0.92 5.70
CA ASN A 96 11.31 1.90 4.74
C ASN A 96 11.33 3.30 5.37
N THR A 97 12.08 4.23 4.76
CA THR A 97 12.33 5.57 5.32
C THR A 97 11.06 6.39 5.51
N GLN A 98 10.15 6.40 4.54
CA GLN A 98 8.88 7.13 4.63
C GLN A 98 8.02 6.63 5.80
N CYS A 99 7.93 5.31 5.95
CA CYS A 99 7.25 4.68 7.08
C CYS A 99 7.95 4.98 8.40
N ARG A 100 9.29 5.05 8.42
CA ARG A 100 10.06 5.43 9.62
C ARG A 100 9.77 6.84 10.09
N ASP A 101 9.76 7.79 9.16
CA ASP A 101 9.48 9.19 9.46
C ASP A 101 8.04 9.37 9.98
N SER A 102 7.10 8.57 9.45
CA SER A 102 5.72 8.54 9.93
C SER A 102 5.60 8.00 11.36
N VAL A 103 6.39 6.98 11.73
CA VAL A 103 6.45 6.48 13.11
C VAL A 103 7.05 7.54 14.03
N ARG A 104 8.18 8.16 13.67
CA ARG A 104 8.77 9.24 14.47
C ARG A 104 7.75 10.37 14.71
N GLY A 105 7.05 10.81 13.67
CA GLY A 105 6.01 11.84 13.79
C GLY A 105 4.86 11.44 14.72
N LEU A 106 4.43 10.18 14.69
CA LEU A 106 3.44 9.65 15.64
C LEU A 106 3.96 9.74 17.08
N LEU A 107 5.17 9.23 17.35
CA LEU A 107 5.72 9.20 18.70
C LEU A 107 5.95 10.61 19.28
N THR A 108 6.48 11.53 18.45
CA THR A 108 6.61 12.94 18.82
C THR A 108 5.26 13.58 19.16
N PHE A 109 4.19 13.24 18.44
CA PHE A 109 2.86 13.73 18.76
C PHE A 109 2.35 13.17 20.09
N LEU A 110 2.55 11.87 20.36
CA LEU A 110 2.12 11.25 21.61
C LEU A 110 2.85 11.85 22.81
N GLU A 111 4.17 12.07 22.72
CA GLU A 111 4.94 12.74 23.79
C GLU A 111 4.48 14.18 24.04
N ALA A 112 4.21 14.93 22.98
CA ALA A 112 3.71 16.30 23.09
C ALA A 112 2.30 16.39 23.71
N ASN A 113 1.58 15.26 23.78
CA ASN A 113 0.24 15.15 24.33
C ASN A 113 0.19 14.05 25.42
N ALA A 114 1.25 13.94 26.23
CA ALA A 114 1.36 12.92 27.28
C ALA A 114 0.35 13.10 28.43
N ASP A 115 -0.31 14.25 28.52
CA ASP A 115 -1.42 14.51 29.45
C ASP A 115 -2.63 13.60 29.21
N VAL A 116 -2.76 13.09 27.98
CA VAL A 116 -3.90 12.26 27.55
C VAL A 116 -3.49 10.97 26.86
N TRP A 117 -2.22 10.80 26.48
CA TRP A 117 -1.69 9.57 25.88
C TRP A 117 -0.70 8.93 26.82
N GLN A 118 -1.02 7.73 27.33
CA GLN A 118 -0.19 6.99 28.28
C GLN A 118 0.90 6.16 27.61
N GLY A 119 0.84 5.99 26.29
CA GLY A 119 1.84 5.26 25.55
C GLY A 119 1.29 4.55 24.33
N TYR A 120 2.03 3.55 23.89
CA TYR A 120 1.82 2.84 22.64
C TYR A 120 2.43 1.43 22.70
N LEU A 121 1.90 0.53 21.87
CA LEU A 121 2.36 -0.86 21.78
C LEU A 121 2.56 -1.25 20.31
N TRP A 122 3.77 -1.70 19.98
CA TRP A 122 4.09 -2.14 18.63
C TRP A 122 3.40 -3.48 18.32
N TRP A 123 2.79 -3.59 17.14
CA TRP A 123 2.26 -4.84 16.61
C TRP A 123 3.23 -5.48 15.61
N ALA A 124 3.81 -6.65 15.85
CA ALA A 124 3.76 -7.45 17.07
C ALA A 124 5.06 -8.22 17.23
N ALA A 125 5.41 -8.58 18.46
CA ALA A 125 6.40 -9.60 18.77
C ALA A 125 5.72 -10.97 18.94
N GLY A 126 6.49 -12.04 19.01
CA GLY A 126 6.03 -13.42 19.15
C GLY A 126 6.87 -14.40 18.33
N PRO A 127 7.03 -15.66 18.79
CA PRO A 127 7.96 -16.61 18.17
C PRO A 127 7.49 -17.15 16.81
N TRP A 128 6.24 -16.90 16.41
CA TRP A 128 5.59 -17.52 15.23
C TRP A 128 5.20 -16.52 14.16
N TRP A 129 6.04 -15.51 13.96
CA TRP A 129 5.83 -14.49 12.92
C TRP A 129 6.62 -14.72 11.63
N ASP A 130 7.64 -15.58 11.65
CA ASP A 130 8.49 -15.89 10.48
C ASP A 130 8.92 -14.61 9.73
N THR A 131 8.67 -14.51 8.41
CA THR A 131 8.99 -13.33 7.59
C THR A 131 7.95 -12.22 7.63
N TYR A 132 7.10 -12.15 8.67
CA TYR A 132 6.08 -11.12 8.78
C TYR A 132 6.71 -9.72 8.81
N MET A 133 6.19 -8.85 7.94
CA MET A 133 6.71 -7.52 7.67
C MET A 133 6.82 -6.58 8.89
N TYR A 134 6.04 -6.83 9.95
CA TYR A 134 6.05 -6.03 11.19
C TYR A 134 6.60 -6.79 12.40
N SER A 135 7.14 -8.00 12.21
CA SER A 135 7.65 -8.82 13.29
C SER A 135 8.67 -8.06 14.14
N PHE A 136 8.36 -7.90 15.41
CA PHE A 136 9.23 -7.30 16.43
C PHE A 136 9.89 -8.37 17.31
N GLU A 137 9.90 -9.63 16.86
CA GLU A 137 10.53 -10.72 17.57
C GLU A 137 12.06 -10.65 17.46
N PRO A 138 12.80 -10.52 18.58
CA PRO A 138 14.25 -10.59 18.55
C PRO A 138 14.75 -12.01 18.21
N PRO A 139 15.94 -12.16 17.62
CA PRO A 139 16.82 -11.08 17.15
C PRO A 139 16.52 -10.63 15.71
N SER A 140 15.70 -11.35 14.94
CA SER A 140 15.67 -11.23 13.48
C SER A 140 14.42 -10.59 12.87
N GLY A 141 13.42 -10.25 13.68
CA GLY A 141 12.18 -9.63 13.20
C GLY A 141 12.43 -8.38 12.36
N THR A 142 11.73 -8.25 11.23
CA THR A 142 11.90 -7.11 10.30
C THR A 142 11.65 -5.77 11.00
N GLY A 143 10.57 -5.70 11.80
CA GLY A 143 10.27 -4.55 12.64
C GLY A 143 11.32 -4.34 13.73
N TYR A 144 11.76 -5.42 14.40
CA TYR A 144 12.77 -5.35 15.46
C TYR A 144 14.08 -4.74 14.94
N GLN A 145 14.62 -5.27 13.85
CA GLN A 145 15.88 -4.81 13.27
C GLN A 145 15.80 -3.35 12.80
N TYR A 146 14.67 -2.93 12.25
CA TYR A 146 14.53 -1.62 11.63
C TYR A 146 14.11 -0.50 12.61
N TYR A 147 13.23 -0.81 13.56
CA TYR A 147 12.57 0.18 14.42
C TYR A 147 13.03 0.18 15.88
N ASN A 148 13.71 -0.86 16.38
CA ASN A 148 14.11 -0.94 17.80
C ASN A 148 15.00 0.22 18.26
N ALA A 149 15.93 0.68 17.42
CA ALA A 149 16.74 1.85 17.73
C ALA A 149 15.89 3.12 17.86
N LEU A 150 14.98 3.36 16.91
CA LEU A 150 14.07 4.51 16.95
C LEU A 150 13.16 4.47 18.18
N LEU A 151 12.51 3.34 18.45
CA LEU A 151 11.55 3.22 19.55
C LEU A 151 12.20 3.44 20.91
N LYS A 152 13.48 3.05 21.08
CA LYS A 152 14.25 3.32 22.29
C LYS A 152 14.50 4.81 22.57
N GLU A 153 14.41 5.67 21.55
CA GLU A 153 14.51 7.12 21.74
C GLU A 153 13.27 7.71 22.43
N PHE A 154 12.14 7.02 22.38
CA PHE A 154 10.81 7.48 22.83
C PHE A 154 10.24 6.64 23.99
N ILE A 155 11.07 5.83 24.65
CA ILE A 155 10.65 5.11 25.86
C ILE A 155 10.49 6.16 26.97
N PRO A 156 9.29 6.33 27.54
CA PRO A 156 9.05 7.28 28.62
C PRO A 156 9.81 6.93 29.91
#